data_AF-A0A820L7C6-F1
#
_entry.id   AF-A0A820L7C6-F1
#
_cell.length_a   1.000
_cell.length_b   1.000
_cell.length_c   1.000
_cell.angle_alpha   90.00
_cell.angle_beta   90.00
_cell.angle_gamma   90.00
#
_symmetry.space_group_name_H-M   'P 1'
#
loop_
_entity.id
_entity.type
_entity.pdbx_description
1 polymer ?
#
loop_
_entity_poly.entity_id
_entity_poly.type
_entity_poly.pdbx_seq_one_letter_code
_entity_poly.pdbx_strand_id
1 'polypeptide(L)'
;LSKGLIAEILLPIIFILLAMLVTTLSPNTDVPPMLILHPWYWSNPNYIFQSLSNNNASNISQTIQQTFTKPPSLGTRCIPSTMLNQKLYPCSKTNTTHVNVTTSYDIMNALNQINYNQTRISPECDCWQKMQTCPIGSGGPSANYDIIETKDILYDLQEYNISDWIVKTEYNLEYLMKRFGGFEFLLRYMPNDVQLVNERLINQIINITNPKNQSSLSTIDATK
;
A
#
# COMPACT_ATOMS: atom_id res chain seq x y z
N LEU A 1 58.85 -37.69 5.42
CA LEU A 1 57.71 -38.07 6.28
C LEU A 1 56.90 -36.87 6.81
N SER A 2 57.42 -35.64 6.80
CA SER A 2 56.87 -34.53 7.59
C SER A 2 55.79 -33.67 6.95
N LYS A 3 55.56 -33.71 5.63
CA LYS A 3 54.57 -32.82 4.97
C LYS A 3 53.21 -33.48 4.70
N GLY A 4 53.20 -34.76 4.32
CA GLY A 4 51.96 -35.49 4.02
C GLY A 4 51.12 -35.77 5.27
N LEU A 5 51.77 -36.19 6.35
CA LEU A 5 51.11 -36.54 7.62
C LEU A 5 50.48 -35.32 8.33
N ILE A 6 51.09 -34.14 8.16
CA ILE A 6 50.56 -32.87 8.69
C ILE A 6 49.30 -32.43 7.92
N ALA A 7 49.29 -32.60 6.59
CA ALA A 7 48.12 -32.28 5.77
C ALA A 7 46.94 -33.21 6.10
N GLU A 8 47.21 -34.49 6.38
CA GLU A 8 46.20 -35.50 6.73
C GLU A 8 45.49 -35.21 8.07
N ILE A 9 46.16 -34.52 9.00
CA ILE A 9 45.59 -34.11 10.29
C ILE A 9 44.95 -32.71 10.22
N LEU A 10 45.60 -31.75 9.55
CA LEU A 10 45.11 -30.37 9.51
C LEU A 10 43.88 -30.18 8.61
N LEU A 11 43.80 -30.90 7.49
CA LEU A 11 42.68 -30.80 6.56
C LEU A 11 41.32 -31.10 7.22
N PRO A 12 41.12 -32.22 7.95
CA PRO A 12 39.84 -32.50 8.60
C PRO A 12 39.51 -31.48 9.70
N ILE A 13 40.50 -30.96 10.42
CA ILE A 13 40.29 -29.94 11.46
C ILE A 13 39.74 -28.64 10.84
N ILE A 14 40.37 -28.16 9.76
CA ILE A 14 39.91 -26.96 9.04
C ILE A 14 38.53 -27.19 8.45
N PHE A 15 38.27 -28.37 7.91
CA PHE A 15 36.96 -28.71 7.35
C PHE A 15 35.86 -28.72 8.43
N ILE A 16 36.14 -29.26 9.62
CA ILE A 16 35.20 -29.23 10.76
C ILE A 16 34.96 -27.79 11.22
N LEU A 17 36.00 -26.96 11.30
CA LEU A 17 35.85 -25.55 11.66
C LEU A 17 35.01 -24.78 10.65
N LEU A 18 35.22 -25.00 9.35
CA LEU A 18 34.39 -24.42 8.29
C LEU A 18 32.95 -24.93 8.36
N ALA A 19 32.75 -26.23 8.61
CA ALA A 19 31.42 -26.80 8.77
C ALA A 19 30.70 -26.20 9.99
N MET A 20 31.37 -26.06 11.13
CA MET A 20 30.81 -25.39 12.31
C MET A 20 30.43 -23.93 12.03
N LEU A 21 31.31 -23.19 11.35
CA LEU A 21 31.03 -21.81 10.94
C LEU A 21 29.80 -21.72 10.02
N VAL A 22 29.66 -22.63 9.08
CA VAL A 22 28.49 -22.67 8.19
C VAL A 22 27.22 -23.04 8.97
N THR A 23 27.31 -23.98 9.92
CA THR A 23 26.15 -24.35 10.76
C THR A 23 25.71 -23.24 11.71
N THR A 24 26.61 -22.38 12.19
CA THR A 24 26.24 -21.24 13.04
C THR A 24 25.71 -20.05 12.26
N LEU A 25 26.07 -19.92 10.98
CA LEU A 25 25.48 -18.94 10.07
C LEU A 25 24.10 -19.35 9.58
N SER A 26 23.82 -20.66 9.55
CA SER A 26 22.47 -21.14 9.29
C SER A 26 21.57 -20.71 10.46
N PRO A 27 20.44 -20.03 10.20
CA PRO A 27 19.49 -19.75 11.27
C PRO A 27 19.03 -21.08 11.87
N ASN A 28 19.07 -21.18 13.21
CA ASN A 28 18.47 -22.30 13.92
C ASN A 28 16.99 -22.40 13.52
N THR A 29 16.48 -23.61 13.31
CA THR A 29 15.09 -23.89 12.94
C THR A 29 14.13 -23.71 14.11
N ASP A 30 14.29 -22.64 14.88
CA ASP A 30 13.27 -22.22 15.82
C ASP A 30 12.08 -21.72 15.00
N VAL A 31 10.88 -22.19 15.32
CA VAL A 31 9.65 -21.73 14.65
C VAL A 31 9.62 -20.21 14.77
N PRO A 32 9.56 -19.45 13.66
CA PRO A 32 9.58 -18.01 13.73
C PRO A 32 8.41 -17.55 14.61
N PRO A 33 8.64 -16.58 15.52
CA PRO A 33 7.58 -16.08 16.37
C PRO A 33 6.44 -15.52 15.53
N MET A 34 5.22 -15.54 16.06
CA MET A 34 4.07 -14.94 15.37
C MET A 34 4.37 -13.48 15.06
N LEU A 35 4.38 -13.13 13.77
CA LEU A 35 4.59 -11.78 13.29
C LEU A 35 3.28 -11.27 12.69
N ILE A 36 2.78 -10.16 13.21
CA ILE A 36 1.61 -9.50 12.65
C ILE A 36 2.07 -8.77 11.39
N LEU A 37 1.65 -9.26 10.23
CA LEU A 37 1.93 -8.58 8.96
C LEU A 37 1.10 -7.30 8.90
N HIS A 38 1.78 -6.21 8.62
CA HIS A 38 1.17 -4.92 8.36
C HIS A 38 1.94 -4.21 7.25
N PRO A 39 1.29 -3.36 6.43
CA PRO A 39 1.94 -2.70 5.28
C PRO A 39 3.21 -1.92 5.66
N TRP A 40 3.21 -1.31 6.85
CA TRP A 40 4.32 -0.51 7.40
C TRP A 40 5.58 -1.30 7.80
N TYR A 41 5.61 -2.63 7.61
CA TYR A 41 6.70 -3.48 8.05
C TYR A 41 7.94 -3.32 7.15
N TRP A 42 7.75 -3.25 5.84
CA TRP A 42 8.84 -3.12 4.87
C TRP A 42 9.27 -1.67 4.66
N SER A 43 8.32 -0.75 4.63
CA SER A 43 8.62 0.66 4.40
C SER A 43 7.51 1.57 4.94
N ASN A 44 7.91 2.79 5.28
CA ASN A 44 7.01 3.90 5.62
C ASN A 44 7.38 5.09 4.73
N PRO A 45 6.42 5.79 4.10
CA PRO A 45 4.97 5.55 4.12
C PRO A 45 4.53 4.39 3.20
N ASN A 46 3.34 3.84 3.46
CA ASN A 46 2.65 2.90 2.58
C ASN A 46 1.81 3.68 1.56
N TYR A 47 1.84 3.24 0.30
CA TYR A 47 1.12 3.88 -0.80
C TYR A 47 -0.07 3.02 -1.20
N ILE A 48 -1.21 3.66 -1.32
CA ILE A 48 -2.47 3.07 -1.71
C ILE A 48 -3.06 3.95 -2.80
N PHE A 49 -3.80 3.36 -3.74
CA PHE A 49 -4.54 4.14 -4.72
C PHE A 49 -6.04 3.96 -4.54
N GLN A 50 -6.79 4.98 -4.94
CA GLN A 50 -8.23 4.91 -5.11
C GLN A 50 -8.62 5.47 -6.48
N SER A 51 -9.69 4.94 -7.05
CA SER A 51 -10.29 5.51 -8.26
C SER A 51 -11.80 5.33 -8.24
N LEU A 52 -12.50 6.26 -8.84
CA LEU A 52 -13.94 6.22 -9.06
C LEU A 52 -14.21 5.99 -10.54
N SER A 53 -14.94 4.94 -10.87
CA SER A 53 -15.24 4.66 -12.28
C SER A 53 -16.10 5.75 -12.89
N ASN A 54 -15.64 6.32 -14.02
CA ASN A 54 -16.25 7.46 -14.69
C ASN A 54 -17.68 7.22 -15.21
N ASN A 55 -18.10 5.96 -15.35
CA ASN A 55 -19.43 5.61 -15.87
C ASN A 55 -20.47 5.56 -14.74
N ASN A 56 -21.16 6.67 -14.51
CA ASN A 56 -22.33 6.76 -13.61
C ASN A 56 -22.07 6.22 -12.18
N ALA A 57 -20.96 6.64 -11.56
CA ALA A 57 -20.72 6.33 -10.16
C ALA A 57 -21.89 6.78 -9.30
N SER A 58 -22.47 5.84 -8.54
CA SER A 58 -23.56 6.13 -7.61
C SER A 58 -23.11 7.09 -6.51
N ASN A 59 -24.05 7.86 -5.92
CA ASN A 59 -23.79 8.67 -4.72
C ASN A 59 -23.17 7.84 -3.58
N ILE A 60 -23.51 6.55 -3.53
CA ILE A 60 -22.96 5.59 -2.56
C ILE A 60 -21.46 5.37 -2.80
N SER A 61 -21.02 5.15 -4.04
CA SER A 61 -19.60 5.00 -4.38
C SER A 61 -18.78 6.22 -3.97
N GLN A 62 -19.30 7.42 -4.24
CA GLN A 62 -18.67 8.66 -3.84
C GLN A 62 -18.60 8.80 -2.31
N THR A 63 -19.68 8.43 -1.61
CA THR A 63 -19.73 8.47 -0.15
C THR A 63 -18.70 7.52 0.45
N ILE A 64 -18.60 6.29 -0.06
CA ILE A 64 -17.62 5.29 0.40
C ILE A 64 -16.19 5.74 0.08
N GLN A 65 -15.93 6.28 -1.11
CA GLN A 65 -14.59 6.81 -1.43
C GLN A 65 -14.19 7.93 -0.45
N GLN A 66 -15.12 8.83 -0.12
CA GLN A 66 -14.87 9.89 0.85
C GLN A 66 -14.65 9.40 2.29
N THR A 67 -15.08 8.19 2.67
CA THR A 67 -14.78 7.67 4.02
C THR A 67 -13.32 7.28 4.15
N PHE A 68 -12.59 7.02 3.06
CA PHE A 68 -11.17 6.69 3.14
C PHE A 68 -10.32 7.90 3.57
N THR A 69 -10.76 9.11 3.27
CA THR A 69 -10.06 10.35 3.65
C THR A 69 -10.61 10.99 4.93
N LYS A 70 -11.68 10.44 5.52
CA LYS A 70 -12.29 10.92 6.77
C LYS A 70 -12.00 9.95 7.91
N PRO A 71 -11.89 10.39 9.18
CA PRO A 71 -11.68 9.49 10.32
C PRO A 71 -12.80 8.42 10.39
N PRO A 72 -12.49 7.13 10.62
CA PRO A 72 -11.20 6.52 11.01
C PRO A 72 -10.20 6.27 9.87
N SER A 73 -10.49 6.71 8.66
CA SER A 73 -9.66 6.62 7.46
C SER A 73 -9.27 5.18 7.11
N LEU A 74 -8.37 5.02 6.14
CA LEU A 74 -7.93 3.71 5.68
C LEU A 74 -6.76 3.18 6.52
N GLY A 75 -6.84 1.90 6.86
CA GLY A 75 -5.82 1.18 7.62
C GLY A 75 -6.18 1.02 9.09
N THR A 76 -5.38 0.23 9.79
CA THR A 76 -5.65 -0.16 11.19
C THR A 76 -4.71 0.50 12.20
N ARG A 77 -3.71 1.26 11.73
CA ARG A 77 -2.66 1.86 12.56
C ARG A 77 -3.21 2.73 13.72
N CYS A 78 -4.36 3.37 13.52
CA CYS A 78 -4.95 4.30 14.48
C CYS A 78 -6.08 3.71 15.33
N ILE A 79 -6.34 2.42 15.18
CA ILE A 79 -7.34 1.73 15.97
C ILE A 79 -6.76 1.46 17.37
N PRO A 80 -7.39 1.95 18.46
CA PRO A 80 -6.85 1.84 19.82
C PRO A 80 -6.59 0.41 20.30
N SER A 81 -7.35 -0.57 19.80
CA SER A 81 -7.25 -1.98 20.17
C SER A 81 -6.23 -2.79 19.36
N THR A 82 -5.44 -2.13 18.49
CA THR A 82 -4.46 -2.86 17.69
C THR A 82 -3.21 -3.21 18.48
N MET A 83 -2.69 -4.42 18.23
CA MET A 83 -1.41 -4.92 18.74
C MET A 83 -0.19 -4.15 18.17
N LEU A 84 -0.41 -3.11 17.37
CA LEU A 84 0.67 -2.33 16.76
C LEU A 84 1.27 -1.39 17.80
N ASN A 85 2.60 -1.44 17.91
CA ASN A 85 3.31 -0.56 18.81
C ASN A 85 3.19 0.90 18.34
N GLN A 86 2.37 1.69 19.04
CA GLN A 86 2.08 3.10 18.72
C GLN A 86 3.34 3.98 18.74
N LYS A 87 4.41 3.58 19.43
CA LYS A 87 5.69 4.29 19.44
C LYS A 87 6.45 4.11 18.13
N LEU A 88 6.39 2.91 17.54
CA LEU A 88 7.00 2.60 16.24
C LEU A 88 6.15 3.11 15.08
N TYR A 89 4.82 3.03 15.21
CA TYR A 89 3.87 3.42 14.19
C TYR A 89 2.92 4.51 14.68
N PRO A 90 3.40 5.76 14.87
CA PRO A 90 2.57 6.84 15.39
C PRO A 90 1.50 7.27 14.39
N CYS A 91 0.29 7.50 14.87
CA CYS A 91 -0.80 8.10 14.10
C CYS A 91 -0.71 9.62 14.04
N SER A 92 -1.27 10.19 12.97
CA SER A 92 -1.52 11.62 12.92
C SER A 92 -2.77 11.97 13.72
N LYS A 93 -2.73 13.10 14.41
CA LYS A 93 -3.91 13.70 15.08
C LYS A 93 -4.55 14.80 14.24
N THR A 94 -3.97 15.09 13.06
CA THR A 94 -4.45 16.11 12.14
C THR A 94 -5.34 15.47 11.08
N ASN A 95 -6.28 16.24 10.57
CA ASN A 95 -7.08 15.85 9.43
C ASN A 95 -6.20 15.50 8.22
N THR A 96 -6.75 14.69 7.33
CA THR A 96 -6.18 14.35 6.02
C THR A 96 -5.75 15.61 5.26
N THR A 97 -4.53 15.59 4.73
CA THR A 97 -3.98 16.71 3.94
C THR A 97 -3.95 16.33 2.47
N HIS A 98 -4.69 17.09 1.65
CA HIS A 98 -4.67 16.94 0.20
C HIS A 98 -3.45 17.62 -0.40
N VAL A 99 -2.74 16.91 -1.26
CA VAL A 99 -1.53 17.39 -1.94
C VAL A 99 -1.76 17.37 -3.44
N ASN A 100 -1.77 18.56 -4.04
CA ASN A 100 -1.75 18.73 -5.47
C ASN A 100 -0.31 18.66 -5.98
N VAL A 101 -0.01 17.68 -6.81
CA VAL A 101 1.35 17.41 -7.30
C VAL A 101 1.51 17.99 -8.69
N THR A 102 2.51 18.87 -8.85
CA THR A 102 2.90 19.32 -10.19
C THR A 102 3.77 18.28 -10.84
N THR A 103 3.45 17.94 -12.10
CA THR A 103 4.25 17.01 -12.88
C THR A 103 5.59 17.64 -13.24
N SER A 104 6.68 16.90 -13.06
CA SER A 104 8.03 17.35 -13.42
C SER A 104 8.14 17.69 -14.91
N TYR A 105 9.00 18.65 -15.24
CA TYR A 105 9.26 19.08 -16.63
C TYR A 105 9.68 17.91 -17.53
N ASP A 106 10.51 16.99 -17.03
CA ASP A 106 11.00 15.85 -17.81
C ASP A 106 9.87 14.86 -18.15
N ILE A 107 8.99 14.60 -17.18
CA ILE A 107 7.81 13.76 -17.38
C ILE A 107 6.86 14.45 -18.36
N MET A 108 6.60 15.75 -18.17
CA MET A 108 5.73 16.52 -19.05
C MET A 108 6.24 16.55 -20.49
N ASN A 109 7.56 16.71 -20.69
CA ASN A 109 8.15 16.64 -22.02
C ASN A 109 8.00 15.27 -22.67
N ALA A 110 8.22 14.18 -21.93
CA ALA A 110 8.02 12.83 -22.43
C ALA A 110 6.55 12.57 -22.83
N LEU A 111 5.60 13.09 -22.03
CA LEU A 111 4.16 13.00 -22.33
C LEU A 111 3.77 13.82 -23.57
N ASN A 112 4.37 15.01 -23.74
CA ASN A 112 4.12 15.85 -24.91
C ASN A 112 4.64 15.20 -26.21
N GLN A 113 5.75 14.45 -26.15
CA GLN A 113 6.28 13.74 -27.32
C GLN A 113 5.31 12.69 -27.89
N ILE A 114 4.46 12.12 -27.06
CA ILE A 114 3.49 11.09 -27.47
C ILE A 114 2.09 11.66 -27.75
N ASN A 115 1.90 12.98 -27.69
CA ASN A 115 0.59 13.63 -27.73
C ASN A 115 -0.40 13.00 -26.74
N TYR A 116 -0.02 12.99 -25.45
CA TYR A 116 -0.82 12.32 -24.42
C TYR A 116 -2.28 12.84 -24.40
N ASN A 117 -3.21 11.93 -24.18
CA ASN A 117 -4.64 12.23 -24.08
C ASN A 117 -5.32 11.28 -23.07
N GLN A 118 -6.63 11.38 -22.89
CA GLN A 118 -7.39 10.50 -21.98
C GLN A 118 -7.29 8.99 -22.31
N THR A 119 -6.99 8.63 -23.55
CA THR A 119 -6.83 7.22 -23.99
C THR A 119 -5.39 6.73 -24.04
N ARG A 120 -4.43 7.67 -24.11
CA ARG A 120 -2.99 7.45 -24.20
C ARG A 120 -2.33 8.36 -23.18
N ILE A 121 -2.51 7.99 -21.91
CA ILE A 121 -2.09 8.80 -20.77
C ILE A 121 -0.58 8.65 -20.52
N SER A 122 0.04 7.59 -21.03
CA SER A 122 1.45 7.28 -20.77
C SER A 122 2.13 6.62 -21.99
N PRO A 123 3.46 6.73 -22.12
CA PRO A 123 4.26 6.02 -23.12
C PRO A 123 4.14 4.49 -23.02
N GLU A 124 4.48 3.81 -24.12
CA GLU A 124 4.58 2.34 -24.14
C GLU A 124 5.91 1.87 -23.55
N CYS A 125 5.88 0.71 -22.90
CA CYS A 125 7.08 0.07 -22.37
C CYS A 125 7.61 -0.97 -23.37
N ASP A 126 8.92 -1.19 -23.33
CA ASP A 126 9.56 -2.26 -24.05
C ASP A 126 9.47 -3.57 -23.24
N CYS A 127 8.93 -4.61 -23.87
CA CYS A 127 8.69 -5.92 -23.29
C CYS A 127 9.54 -7.04 -23.94
N TRP A 128 10.55 -6.72 -24.75
CA TRP A 128 11.37 -7.74 -25.43
C TRP A 128 12.29 -8.52 -24.47
N GLN A 129 12.57 -7.97 -23.29
CA GLN A 129 13.39 -8.62 -22.27
C GLN A 129 12.53 -9.38 -21.25
N LYS A 130 13.18 -10.21 -20.41
CA LYS A 130 12.50 -10.96 -19.32
C LYS A 130 11.83 -10.03 -18.27
N MET A 131 12.16 -8.74 -18.27
CA MET A 131 11.54 -7.71 -17.45
C MET A 131 11.15 -6.54 -18.36
N GLN A 132 10.01 -5.91 -18.08
CA GLN A 132 9.57 -4.71 -18.80
C GLN A 132 10.49 -3.53 -18.47
N THR A 133 10.86 -2.77 -19.50
CA THR A 133 11.60 -1.51 -19.37
C THR A 133 10.74 -0.36 -19.86
N CYS A 134 10.34 0.49 -18.93
CA CYS A 134 9.44 1.61 -19.18
C CYS A 134 10.22 2.93 -19.28
N PRO A 135 10.00 3.77 -20.31
CA PRO A 135 10.61 5.09 -20.39
C PRO A 135 10.07 6.05 -19.33
N ILE A 136 10.71 7.21 -19.19
CA ILE A 136 10.24 8.29 -18.30
C ILE A 136 8.81 8.70 -18.69
N GLY A 137 7.95 8.91 -17.70
CA GLY A 137 6.54 9.27 -17.91
C GLY A 137 5.60 8.10 -18.16
N SER A 138 6.06 6.84 -18.07
CA SER A 138 5.21 5.65 -18.22
C SER A 138 4.09 5.51 -17.17
N GLY A 139 4.18 6.24 -16.05
CA GLY A 139 3.07 6.37 -15.10
C GLY A 139 2.02 7.44 -15.47
N GLY A 140 2.22 8.17 -16.57
CA GLY A 140 1.43 9.34 -16.91
C GLY A 140 1.84 10.59 -16.10
N PRO A 141 0.99 11.62 -16.06
CA PRO A 141 1.21 12.78 -15.18
C PRO A 141 1.24 12.35 -13.70
N SER A 142 1.80 13.20 -12.85
CA SER A 142 1.82 12.94 -11.42
C SER A 142 0.41 13.01 -10.84
N ALA A 143 -0.03 11.95 -10.18
CA ALA A 143 -1.34 11.90 -9.52
C ALA A 143 -1.32 12.69 -8.21
N ASN A 144 -2.43 13.36 -7.91
CA ASN A 144 -2.66 13.97 -6.60
C ASN A 144 -2.82 12.87 -5.55
N TYR A 145 -2.51 13.21 -4.30
CA TYR A 145 -2.64 12.26 -3.21
C TYR A 145 -3.03 12.93 -1.90
N ASP A 146 -3.60 12.13 -1.01
CA ASP A 146 -3.93 12.50 0.34
C ASP A 146 -2.98 11.84 1.32
N ILE A 147 -2.48 12.59 2.30
CA ILE A 147 -1.80 12.01 3.46
C ILE A 147 -2.86 11.81 4.54
N ILE A 148 -3.17 10.55 4.82
CA ILE A 148 -4.25 10.18 5.74
C ILE A 148 -3.77 10.01 7.19
N GLU A 149 -4.70 9.81 8.13
CA GLU A 149 -4.40 9.75 9.57
C GLU A 149 -3.40 8.65 9.95
N THR A 150 -3.43 7.52 9.22
CA THR A 150 -2.48 6.40 9.35
C THR A 150 -1.08 6.72 8.80
N LYS A 151 -0.87 7.94 8.29
CA LYS A 151 0.33 8.42 7.57
C LYS A 151 0.63 7.65 6.28
N ASP A 152 -0.40 7.03 5.72
CA ASP A 152 -0.34 6.45 4.38
C ASP A 152 -0.60 7.53 3.34
N ILE A 153 -0.11 7.27 2.13
CA ILE A 153 -0.32 8.12 0.96
C ILE A 153 -1.39 7.46 0.11
N LEU A 154 -2.50 8.15 -0.08
CA LEU A 154 -3.65 7.69 -0.86
C LEU A 154 -3.71 8.47 -2.19
N TYR A 155 -3.27 7.86 -3.28
CA TYR A 155 -3.33 8.46 -4.62
C TYR A 155 -4.76 8.47 -5.16
N ASP A 156 -5.11 9.56 -5.84
CA ASP A 156 -6.34 9.68 -6.60
C ASP A 156 -6.10 9.43 -8.09
N LEU A 157 -6.64 8.32 -8.59
CA LEU A 157 -6.46 7.83 -9.96
C LEU A 157 -7.74 7.86 -10.79
N GLN A 158 -8.67 8.78 -10.50
CA GLN A 158 -9.94 8.91 -11.25
C GLN A 158 -9.76 9.12 -12.76
N GLU A 159 -8.73 9.85 -13.16
CA GLU A 159 -8.46 10.17 -14.57
C GLU A 159 -7.46 9.23 -15.22
N TYR A 160 -7.06 8.15 -14.54
CA TYR A 160 -6.03 7.22 -15.01
C TYR A 160 -6.64 5.90 -15.44
N ASN A 161 -6.02 5.27 -16.44
CA ASN A 161 -6.23 3.85 -16.67
C ASN A 161 -5.46 3.08 -15.58
N ILE A 162 -6.19 2.59 -14.58
CA ILE A 162 -5.62 1.95 -13.39
C ILE A 162 -4.79 0.73 -13.77
N SER A 163 -5.27 -0.12 -14.68
CA SER A 163 -4.54 -1.32 -15.10
C SER A 163 -3.21 -0.97 -15.74
N ASP A 164 -3.19 0.02 -16.62
CA ASP A 164 -1.97 0.51 -17.27
C ASP A 164 -1.02 1.15 -16.25
N TRP A 165 -1.56 1.99 -15.37
CA TRP A 165 -0.80 2.68 -14.32
C TRP A 165 -0.12 1.67 -13.39
N ILE A 166 -0.83 0.66 -12.89
CA ILE A 166 -0.28 -0.33 -11.96
C ILE A 166 0.92 -1.05 -12.60
N VAL A 167 0.74 -1.56 -13.83
CA VAL A 167 1.76 -2.34 -14.53
C VAL A 167 2.98 -1.48 -14.83
N LYS A 168 2.80 -0.28 -15.39
CA LYS A 168 3.92 0.59 -15.79
C LYS A 168 4.70 1.19 -14.62
N THR A 169 4.08 1.26 -13.45
CA THR A 169 4.70 1.82 -12.23
C THR A 169 5.20 0.76 -11.25
N GLU A 170 4.98 -0.53 -11.52
CA GLU A 170 5.33 -1.64 -10.61
C GLU A 170 6.82 -1.64 -10.21
N TYR A 171 7.72 -1.38 -11.18
CA TYR A 171 9.16 -1.36 -10.96
C TYR A 171 9.73 0.02 -10.64
N ASN A 172 8.89 1.04 -10.48
CA ASN A 172 9.36 2.36 -10.06
C ASN A 172 9.78 2.28 -8.57
N LEU A 173 10.99 2.77 -8.26
CA LEU A 173 11.55 2.83 -6.91
C LEU A 173 10.69 3.60 -5.91
N GLU A 174 9.80 4.47 -6.40
CA GLU A 174 8.80 5.15 -5.58
C GLU A 174 7.80 4.16 -4.96
N TYR A 175 7.32 3.17 -5.72
CA TYR A 175 6.24 2.27 -5.33
C TYR A 175 6.70 0.86 -4.94
N LEU A 176 7.87 0.43 -5.43
CA LEU A 176 8.40 -0.91 -5.20
C LEU A 176 8.53 -1.19 -3.68
N MET A 177 7.87 -2.26 -3.21
CA MET A 177 7.80 -2.64 -1.79
C MET A 177 7.17 -1.58 -0.86
N LYS A 178 6.46 -0.61 -1.44
CA LYS A 178 5.73 0.43 -0.70
C LYS A 178 4.25 0.49 -1.07
N ARG A 179 3.85 -0.05 -2.23
CA ARG A 179 2.46 -0.16 -2.68
C ARG A 179 2.00 -1.61 -2.65
N PHE A 180 1.07 -1.92 -1.74
CA PHE A 180 0.53 -3.28 -1.58
C PHE A 180 -0.88 -3.47 -2.16
N GLY A 181 -1.56 -2.39 -2.56
CA GLY A 181 -2.89 -2.48 -3.15
C GLY A 181 -3.58 -1.14 -3.33
N GLY A 182 -4.86 -1.20 -3.66
CA GLY A 182 -5.74 -0.06 -3.84
C GLY A 182 -7.17 -0.49 -4.15
N PHE A 183 -8.04 0.50 -4.34
CA PHE A 183 -9.47 0.31 -4.49
C PHE A 183 -9.99 1.02 -5.73
N GLU A 184 -10.79 0.33 -6.52
CA GLU A 184 -11.59 0.94 -7.57
C GLU A 184 -13.06 0.80 -7.21
N PHE A 185 -13.76 1.93 -7.13
CA PHE A 185 -15.17 1.96 -6.77
C PHE A 185 -16.03 1.80 -8.03
N LEU A 186 -16.60 0.60 -8.17
CA LEU A 186 -17.46 0.19 -9.27
C LEU A 186 -18.88 -0.04 -8.74
N LEU A 187 -19.82 0.89 -8.94
CA LEU A 187 -21.25 0.58 -8.81
C LEU A 187 -21.98 1.03 -10.06
N ARG A 188 -22.35 0.05 -10.89
CA ARG A 188 -23.36 0.22 -11.93
C ARG A 188 -24.74 0.14 -11.28
N TYR A 189 -25.58 1.14 -11.57
CA TYR A 189 -27.03 1.20 -11.37
C TYR A 189 -27.63 0.05 -10.54
N MET A 190 -27.81 0.29 -9.24
CA MET A 190 -28.60 -0.61 -8.38
C MET A 190 -30.08 -0.22 -8.51
N PRO A 191 -31.02 -1.18 -8.64
CA PRO A 191 -32.45 -0.88 -8.63
C PRO A 191 -32.84 -0.18 -7.31
N ASN A 192 -33.76 0.78 -7.40
CA ASN A 192 -34.09 1.76 -6.35
C ASN A 192 -34.36 1.16 -4.96
N ASP A 193 -34.90 -0.06 -4.90
CA ASP A 193 -35.26 -0.73 -3.64
C ASP A 193 -34.02 -1.16 -2.82
N VAL A 194 -32.89 -1.43 -3.49
CA VAL A 194 -31.63 -1.82 -2.85
C VAL A 194 -30.83 -0.59 -2.39
N GLN A 195 -31.00 0.56 -3.05
CA GLN A 195 -30.34 1.81 -2.66
C GLN A 195 -30.77 2.31 -1.27
N LEU A 196 -32.07 2.28 -0.98
CA LEU A 196 -32.65 2.77 0.29
C LEU A 196 -32.21 1.94 1.51
N VAL A 197 -32.06 0.63 1.35
CA VAL A 197 -31.57 -0.26 2.39
C VAL A 197 -30.08 -0.02 2.64
N ASN A 198 -29.31 0.20 1.57
CA ASN A 198 -27.87 0.39 1.65
C ASN A 198 -27.46 1.72 2.28
N GLU A 199 -28.13 2.84 1.96
CA GLU A 199 -27.79 4.14 2.59
C GLU A 199 -28.01 4.16 4.10
N ARG A 200 -29.09 3.52 4.59
CA ARG A 200 -29.36 3.43 6.03
C ARG A 200 -28.31 2.59 6.75
N LEU A 201 -27.94 1.44 6.19
CA LEU A 201 -26.89 0.56 6.73
C LEU A 201 -25.52 1.22 6.69
N ILE A 202 -25.15 1.88 5.60
CA ILE A 202 -23.87 2.58 5.47
C ILE A 202 -23.80 3.73 6.48
N ASN A 203 -24.86 4.53 6.62
CA ASN A 203 -24.89 5.60 7.62
C ASN A 203 -24.82 5.06 9.06
N GLN A 204 -25.43 3.90 9.32
CA GLN A 204 -25.27 3.22 10.61
C GLN A 204 -23.83 2.75 10.84
N ILE A 205 -23.18 2.13 9.86
CA ILE A 205 -21.79 1.67 9.96
C ILE A 205 -20.84 2.85 10.17
N ILE A 206 -20.97 3.92 9.37
CA ILE A 206 -20.17 5.14 9.49
C ILE A 206 -20.33 5.76 10.88
N ASN A 207 -21.56 5.83 11.40
CA ASN A 207 -21.85 6.37 12.74
C ASN A 207 -21.28 5.50 13.88
N ILE A 208 -21.23 4.17 13.72
CA ILE A 208 -20.64 3.24 14.69
C ILE A 208 -19.11 3.37 14.70
N THR A 209 -18.50 3.62 13.53
CA THR A 209 -17.04 3.79 13.41
C THR A 209 -16.52 5.17 13.83
N ASN A 210 -17.41 6.12 14.15
CA ASN A 210 -17.00 7.45 14.55
C ASN A 210 -16.47 7.43 16.00
N PRO A 211 -15.17 7.71 16.25
CA PRO A 211 -14.56 7.56 17.57
C PRO A 211 -15.18 8.49 18.65
N LYS A 212 -15.90 9.55 18.25
CA LYS A 212 -16.65 10.40 19.19
C LYS A 212 -17.83 9.69 19.87
N ASN A 213 -18.36 8.62 19.26
CA ASN A 213 -19.46 7.82 19.81
C ASN A 213 -19.00 6.57 20.56
N GLN A 214 -17.70 6.21 20.51
CA GLN A 214 -17.16 5.06 21.26
C GLN A 214 -16.79 5.42 22.69
N SER A 215 -16.67 6.71 23.04
CA SER A 215 -16.48 7.16 24.43
C SER A 215 -17.70 6.90 25.33
N SER A 216 -18.86 6.54 24.76
CA SER A 216 -20.06 6.14 25.52
C SER A 216 -20.30 4.62 25.54
N LEU A 217 -19.51 3.81 24.83
CA LEU A 217 -19.66 2.35 24.79
C LEU A 217 -18.58 1.59 25.59
N SER A 218 -17.51 2.27 26.00
CA SER A 218 -16.45 1.68 26.84
C SER A 218 -16.79 1.59 28.33
N THR A 219 -17.99 2.01 28.76
CA THR A 219 -18.45 1.94 30.16
C THR A 219 -19.38 0.77 30.46
N ILE A 220 -19.72 -0.09 29.50
CA ILE A 220 -20.70 -1.18 29.72
C ILE A 220 -20.06 -2.56 29.91
N ASP A 221 -18.82 -2.79 29.46
CA ASP A 221 -18.19 -4.13 29.52
C ASP A 221 -17.12 -4.31 30.63
N ALA A 222 -17.14 -3.47 31.67
CA ALA A 222 -16.26 -3.61 32.84
C ALA A 222 -16.97 -4.09 34.13
N THR A 223 -18.15 -4.71 34.01
CA THR A 223 -18.79 -5.44 35.11
C THR A 223 -19.44 -6.73 34.60
N LYS A 224 -18.62 -7.76 34.40
CA LYS A 224 -18.99 -9.15 34.72
C LYS A 224 -17.75 -10.00 34.94
#